data_AF-A0A2G6FZ14-F1
#
_entry.id   AF-A0A2G6FZ14-F1
#
_cell.length_a   1.000
_cell.length_b   1.000
_cell.length_c   1.000
_cell.angle_alpha   90.00
_cell.angle_beta   90.00
_cell.angle_gamma   90.00
#
_symmetry.space_group_name_H-M   'P 1'
#
loop_
_entity.id
_entity.type
_entity.pdbx_description
1 polymer ?
#
loop_
_entity_poly.entity_id
_entity_poly.type
_entity_poly.pdbx_seq_one_letter_code
_entity_poly.pdbx_strand_id
1 'polypeptide(L)'
;DKKWVETTHEWADDGYVLIKDHGAEAGDYGRWEEVLAGCRPPGDFTSHAWFQWLAGNLDPIAYIDWLMINLCGETADNMHGKNMALLQIGGAPFTFITWDQDLLYQSQNRLADHLSFYASGDGAEFAATRPPMWYSGGPWPFTFEWNNLLRAAMQNAEFKALLRARADTLLAGPLSPAAMQTRLDHLATDLEDEWNNHRLRWGHGAHFSYYRQSVHNQIAMRHAQVPGLVADFLETWAQPLEMSAFAATAQGPDVRLSWHTEREEDCAGYILERSEDAGATFQIIADHNTEPALVATGGVLLPADYAFTDSGAPLDQSLAYRLRWVDGGGQSHGLPWVEELFPDPVFSLRLNEFMASNDTTISDAFGEFDDWLELHNAGADTVSLAGLFLSDNLDNPTKWELPAMDLAPGAFLLVWCDEDLAQGPLHAAFKLKAGGEELGLFARHDLDYAPIDTIVFGQQVADVSWGRSSDGHGPWGPLARPTPGMSNTALSAAEEARDTALRLEAAWPNPSTGAVKIRGRLPHGVQGARLRIYDVRGALVRELATDGSAEGPREWSWDGNDGTGHRVSTGMYLLRLESARGISQGRVLMVR
;
A
#
# COMPACT_ATOMS: atom_id res chain seq x y z
N ASP A 1 -9.84 27.31 23.93
CA ASP A 1 -8.90 26.41 24.62
C ASP A 1 -7.70 27.17 25.15
N LYS A 2 -7.25 26.88 26.37
CA LYS A 2 -6.21 27.60 27.15
C LYS A 2 -4.79 27.57 26.52
N LYS A 3 -4.67 27.39 25.21
CA LYS A 3 -3.40 27.21 24.48
C LYS A 3 -2.86 28.52 23.89
N TRP A 4 -3.70 29.55 23.76
CA TRP A 4 -3.31 30.88 23.31
C TRP A 4 -3.83 31.92 24.29
N VAL A 5 -2.95 32.83 24.73
CA VAL A 5 -3.37 34.11 25.30
C VAL A 5 -2.97 35.17 24.30
N GLU A 6 -3.92 35.57 23.45
CA GLU A 6 -3.84 36.87 22.78
C GLU A 6 -4.02 37.93 23.86
N THR A 7 -2.97 38.70 24.12
CA THR A 7 -3.07 39.88 24.99
C THR A 7 -2.77 41.10 24.16
N THR A 8 -3.82 41.75 23.65
CA THR A 8 -3.75 43.15 23.25
C THR A 8 -3.59 43.98 24.51
N HIS A 9 -2.35 44.27 24.89
CA HIS A 9 -2.08 45.42 25.74
C HIS A 9 -1.92 46.62 24.82
N GLU A 10 -2.93 47.48 24.76
CA GLU A 10 -2.78 48.82 24.20
C GLU A 10 -1.86 49.62 25.13
N TRP A 11 -0.54 49.60 24.94
CA TRP A 11 0.31 50.68 25.45
C TRP A 11 0.53 51.71 24.33
N ALA A 12 -0.35 52.70 24.31
CA ALA A 12 -0.30 53.93 23.50
C ALA A 12 -0.53 53.77 21.99
N ASP A 13 -0.76 54.92 21.34
CA ASP A 13 -1.33 55.17 20.01
C ASP A 13 -0.62 54.51 18.80
N ASP A 14 0.39 53.68 19.04
CA ASP A 14 1.28 53.02 18.05
C ASP A 14 1.18 51.48 18.10
N GLY A 15 -0.03 50.96 18.36
CA GLY A 15 -0.40 49.56 18.64
C GLY A 15 0.61 48.45 18.31
N TYR A 16 0.96 47.68 19.33
CA TYR A 16 1.81 46.48 19.21
C TYR A 16 1.04 45.20 19.54
N VAL A 17 1.48 44.09 18.94
CA VAL A 17 0.89 42.76 19.11
C VAL A 17 1.95 41.84 19.69
N LEU A 18 1.68 41.27 20.88
CA LEU A 18 2.55 40.28 21.54
C LEU A 18 1.84 38.94 21.60
N ILE A 19 2.42 37.92 20.98
CA ILE A 19 1.89 36.55 20.97
C ILE A 19 2.83 35.67 21.79
N LYS A 20 2.29 35.06 22.86
CA LYS A 20 3.01 34.13 23.72
C LYS A 20 2.57 32.71 23.42
N ASP A 21 3.48 31.89 22.89
CA ASP A 21 3.25 30.45 22.73
C ASP A 21 3.65 29.73 24.03
N HIS A 22 2.67 29.10 24.69
CA HIS A 22 2.87 28.38 25.94
C HIS A 22 2.48 26.89 25.84
N GLY A 23 2.24 26.37 24.63
CA GLY A 23 1.41 25.18 24.45
C GLY A 23 1.92 24.06 23.54
N ALA A 24 3.05 24.20 22.85
CA ALA A 24 3.54 23.15 21.95
C ALA A 24 4.07 21.92 22.72
N GLU A 25 3.34 20.80 22.68
CA GLU A 25 3.83 19.50 23.16
C GLU A 25 4.66 18.80 22.06
N ALA A 26 5.45 17.78 22.41
CA ALA A 26 6.19 17.00 21.41
C ALA A 26 5.19 16.36 20.42
N GLY A 27 5.33 16.66 19.13
CA GLY A 27 4.38 16.27 18.08
C GLY A 27 3.39 17.37 17.66
N ASP A 28 3.31 18.50 18.39
CA ASP A 28 2.56 19.70 18.00
C ASP A 28 3.52 20.64 17.23
N TYR A 29 3.91 20.24 16.02
CA TYR A 29 4.86 21.00 15.18
C TYR A 29 4.29 22.29 14.59
N GLY A 30 3.04 22.62 14.92
CA GLY A 30 2.32 23.72 14.33
C GLY A 30 2.41 24.99 15.16
N ARG A 31 2.40 26.12 14.44
CA ARG A 31 1.45 27.24 14.61
C ARG A 31 2.07 28.65 14.64
N TRP A 32 3.39 28.83 14.49
CA TRP A 32 3.91 30.14 14.04
C TRP A 32 3.40 30.45 12.61
N GLU A 33 3.22 29.41 11.79
CA GLU A 33 2.54 29.49 10.50
C GLU A 33 1.10 29.95 10.63
N GLU A 34 0.39 29.67 11.73
CA GLU A 34 -0.99 30.15 11.95
C GLU A 34 -1.02 31.66 12.26
N VAL A 35 0.00 32.18 12.95
CA VAL A 35 0.20 33.63 13.14
C VAL A 35 0.46 34.33 11.80
N LEU A 36 1.20 33.68 10.91
CA LEU A 36 1.47 34.15 9.55
C LEU A 36 0.46 33.62 8.51
N ALA A 37 -0.54 32.82 8.88
CA ALA A 37 -1.46 32.16 7.94
C ALA A 37 -2.41 33.15 7.28
N GLY A 38 -2.61 34.31 7.91
CA GLY A 38 -3.26 35.46 7.29
C GLY A 38 -2.48 36.05 6.10
N CYS A 39 -1.18 35.76 6.00
CA CYS A 39 -0.26 36.39 5.04
C CYS A 39 0.02 35.55 3.78
N ARG A 40 -0.49 34.30 3.67
CA ARG A 40 -0.33 33.36 2.54
C ARG A 40 1.08 33.39 1.89
N PRO A 41 2.04 32.61 2.40
CA PRO A 41 3.36 32.55 1.78
C PRO A 41 3.26 32.08 0.32
N PRO A 42 4.17 32.54 -0.56
CA PRO A 42 4.43 31.84 -1.83
C PRO A 42 4.74 30.37 -1.54
N GLY A 43 4.18 29.44 -2.31
CA GLY A 43 4.39 28.00 -2.09
C GLY A 43 5.82 27.54 -2.36
N ASP A 44 6.57 28.30 -3.17
CA ASP A 44 7.96 28.01 -3.50
C ASP A 44 8.91 28.67 -2.48
N PHE A 45 9.33 27.90 -1.47
CA PHE A 45 10.27 28.33 -0.43
C PHE A 45 11.68 28.63 -0.95
N THR A 46 12.04 28.11 -2.12
CA THR A 46 13.36 28.35 -2.72
C THR A 46 13.45 29.73 -3.37
N SER A 47 12.31 30.34 -3.69
CA SER A 47 12.23 31.58 -4.46
C SER A 47 12.70 32.83 -3.70
N HIS A 48 13.23 33.78 -4.46
CA HIS A 48 13.45 35.15 -3.98
C HIS A 48 12.16 35.82 -3.49
N ALA A 49 11.03 35.51 -4.15
CA ALA A 49 9.73 36.05 -3.76
C ALA A 49 9.31 35.58 -2.36
N TRP A 50 9.60 34.32 -2.02
CA TRP A 50 9.37 33.82 -0.68
C TRP A 50 10.28 34.48 0.36
N PHE A 51 11.57 34.67 0.06
CA PHE A 51 12.47 35.36 0.97
C PHE A 51 12.04 36.82 1.24
N GLN A 52 11.60 37.53 0.20
CA GLN A 52 11.02 38.88 0.33
C GLN A 52 9.72 38.86 1.16
N TRP A 53 8.86 37.87 0.93
CA TRP A 53 7.66 37.69 1.74
C TRP A 53 8.00 37.44 3.21
N LEU A 54 8.97 36.56 3.49
CA LEU A 54 9.43 36.26 4.84
C LEU A 54 9.90 37.55 5.51
N ALA A 55 10.85 38.26 4.89
CA ALA A 55 11.41 39.50 5.43
C ALA A 55 10.38 40.64 5.59
N GLY A 56 9.31 40.61 4.81
CA GLY A 56 8.20 41.56 4.92
C GLY A 56 7.22 41.28 6.06
N ASN A 57 7.17 40.03 6.55
CA ASN A 57 6.23 39.60 7.58
C ASN A 57 6.91 39.22 8.91
N LEU A 58 8.18 38.84 8.87
CA LEU A 58 8.97 38.36 10.00
C LEU A 58 10.41 38.85 9.86
N ASP A 59 11.04 39.29 10.94
CA ASP A 59 12.46 39.68 10.94
C ASP A 59 13.36 38.42 10.92
N PRO A 60 14.02 38.12 9.78
CA PRO A 60 14.86 36.93 9.68
C PRO A 60 16.15 37.06 10.49
N ILE A 61 16.64 38.28 10.78
CA ILE A 61 17.81 38.49 11.63
C ILE A 61 17.48 38.14 13.07
N ALA A 62 16.36 38.65 13.60
CA ALA A 62 15.91 38.32 14.95
C ALA A 62 15.68 36.81 15.13
N TYR A 63 15.17 36.15 14.09
CA TYR A 63 15.02 34.70 14.08
C TYR A 63 16.37 33.97 14.13
N ILE A 64 17.34 34.38 13.30
CA ILE A 64 18.68 33.80 13.33
C ILE A 64 19.37 34.05 14.68
N ASP A 65 19.21 35.23 15.27
CA ASP A 65 19.74 35.54 16.60
C ASP A 65 19.17 34.58 17.66
N TRP A 66 17.85 34.37 17.65
CA TRP A 66 17.20 33.39 18.50
C TRP A 66 17.76 31.97 18.26
N LEU A 67 17.87 31.53 17.01
CA LEU A 67 18.41 30.22 16.66
C LEU A 67 19.83 30.04 17.20
N MET A 68 20.69 31.05 17.01
CA MET A 68 22.09 31.01 17.46
C MET A 68 22.22 30.99 18.98
N ILE A 69 21.38 31.72 19.71
CA ILE A 69 21.33 31.64 21.18
C ILE A 69 21.03 30.21 21.63
N ASN A 70 20.09 29.55 20.97
CA ASN A 70 19.69 28.18 21.29
C ASN A 70 20.75 27.14 20.91
N LEU A 71 21.43 27.32 19.78
CA LEU A 71 22.55 26.46 19.38
C LEU A 71 23.74 26.60 20.33
N CYS A 72 24.05 27.83 20.75
CA CYS A 72 25.12 28.11 21.69
C CYS A 72 24.82 27.65 23.12
N GLY A 73 23.57 27.79 23.56
CA GLY A 73 23.12 27.53 24.93
C GLY A 73 22.49 26.17 25.15
N GLU A 74 22.21 25.40 24.09
CA GLU A 74 21.68 24.02 24.05
C GLU A 74 20.52 23.77 25.04
N THR A 75 19.29 23.99 24.57
CA THR A 75 18.06 23.67 25.30
C THR A 75 17.07 22.94 24.41
N ALA A 76 16.65 21.74 24.83
CA ALA A 76 15.60 20.96 24.18
C ALA A 76 14.22 21.61 24.28
N ASP A 77 14.03 22.48 25.27
CA ASP A 77 12.73 23.05 25.57
C ASP A 77 12.32 24.09 24.52
N ASN A 78 13.28 24.78 23.91
CA ASN A 78 13.01 25.86 22.95
C ASN A 78 12.85 25.36 21.51
N MET A 79 13.29 24.12 21.19
CA MET A 79 13.37 23.61 19.81
C MET A 79 12.00 23.50 19.11
N HIS A 80 10.93 23.30 19.88
CA HIS A 80 9.54 23.20 19.40
C HIS A 80 8.78 24.53 19.35
N GLY A 81 9.48 25.68 19.37
CA GLY A 81 8.81 26.98 19.36
C GLY A 81 8.37 27.49 20.74
N LYS A 82 8.83 26.87 21.84
CA LYS A 82 8.57 27.37 23.19
C LYS A 82 9.52 28.50 23.58
N ASN A 83 9.23 29.11 24.73
CA ASN A 83 10.15 30.02 25.42
C ASN A 83 10.52 31.22 24.51
N MET A 84 9.51 31.68 23.77
CA MET A 84 9.58 32.83 22.89
C MET A 84 8.27 33.61 22.89
N ALA A 85 8.35 34.84 22.41
CA ALA A 85 7.20 35.64 22.02
C ALA A 85 7.46 36.33 20.68
N LEU A 86 6.40 36.56 19.92
CA LEU A 86 6.44 37.39 18.70
C LEU A 86 5.90 38.77 19.01
N LEU A 87 6.67 39.80 18.63
CA LEU A 87 6.30 41.20 18.79
C LEU A 87 6.19 41.86 17.42
N GLN A 88 5.10 42.57 17.18
CA GLN A 88 4.96 43.48 16.03
C GLN A 88 4.64 44.87 16.55
N ILE A 89 5.31 45.90 16.04
CA ILE A 89 5.08 47.31 16.40
C ILE A 89 4.75 48.08 15.12
N GLY A 90 3.63 48.83 15.11
CA GLY A 90 3.32 49.76 14.02
C GLY A 90 3.26 49.12 12.62
N GLY A 91 2.88 47.84 12.51
CA GLY A 91 2.82 47.11 11.24
C GLY A 91 4.18 46.66 10.67
N ALA A 92 5.27 46.80 11.42
CA ALA A 92 6.57 46.23 11.06
C ALA A 92 6.53 44.69 11.03
N PRO A 93 7.51 44.02 10.39
CA PRO A 93 7.66 42.57 10.49
C PRO A 93 7.68 42.10 11.95
N PHE A 94 7.12 40.93 12.23
CA PHE A 94 7.19 40.32 13.56
C PHE A 94 8.65 40.06 13.95
N THR A 95 9.05 40.41 15.17
CA THR A 95 10.37 40.10 15.73
C THR A 95 10.26 39.02 16.81
N PHE A 96 11.28 38.18 16.92
CA PHE A 96 11.40 37.18 17.97
C PHE A 96 11.94 37.80 19.25
N ILE A 97 11.34 37.41 20.38
CA ILE A 97 11.80 37.72 21.73
C ILE A 97 11.99 36.41 22.47
N THR A 98 13.15 36.21 23.09
CA THR A 98 13.40 35.07 23.97
C THR A 98 12.70 35.24 25.31
N TRP A 99 12.17 34.14 25.86
CA TRP A 99 11.53 34.08 27.17
C TRP A 99 12.03 32.83 27.92
N ASP A 100 11.97 32.79 29.25
CA ASP A 100 12.25 31.57 30.07
C ASP A 100 13.53 30.80 29.69
N GLN A 101 14.67 31.50 29.69
CA GLN A 101 15.97 30.98 29.22
C GLN A 101 16.84 30.42 30.35
N ASP A 102 16.23 30.04 31.47
CA ASP A 102 16.93 29.55 32.66
C ASP A 102 17.61 28.18 32.42
N LEU A 103 17.15 27.40 31.44
CA LEU A 103 17.72 26.12 31.04
C LEU A 103 18.96 26.22 30.11
N LEU A 104 19.31 27.41 29.63
CA LEU A 104 20.54 27.56 28.83
C LEU A 104 21.78 27.25 29.67
N TYR A 105 22.78 26.60 29.05
CA TYR A 105 24.05 26.25 29.69
C TYR A 105 23.93 25.30 30.89
N GLN A 106 22.83 24.56 31.03
CA GLN A 106 22.67 23.53 32.06
C GLN A 106 23.28 22.17 31.63
N SER A 107 23.79 21.41 32.61
CA SER A 107 24.11 19.97 32.48
C SER A 107 22.93 19.11 32.96
N GLN A 108 22.67 17.98 32.32
CA GLN A 108 21.39 17.26 32.45
C GLN A 108 21.15 16.59 33.82
N ASN A 109 22.18 16.33 34.62
CA ASN A 109 22.02 15.63 35.88
C ASN A 109 22.04 16.61 37.07
N ARG A 110 20.90 17.25 37.35
CA ARG A 110 20.68 18.24 38.44
C ARG A 110 21.18 17.81 39.83
N LEU A 111 21.47 16.51 40.05
CA LEU A 111 21.94 15.97 41.34
C LEU A 111 23.25 15.17 41.28
N ALA A 112 23.58 14.47 40.18
CA ALA A 112 24.76 13.59 40.13
C ALA A 112 26.03 14.30 39.61
N ASP A 113 25.92 15.15 38.59
CA ASP A 113 27.08 15.84 37.98
C ASP A 113 27.62 16.94 38.89
N HIS A 114 26.71 17.58 39.63
CA HIS A 114 27.02 18.52 40.69
C HIS A 114 27.93 17.86 41.75
N LEU A 115 27.57 16.68 42.28
CA LEU A 115 28.34 15.98 43.30
C LEU A 115 29.70 15.44 42.82
N SER A 116 29.80 14.98 41.57
CA SER A 116 31.07 14.52 40.99
C SER A 116 32.04 15.66 40.70
N PHE A 117 31.56 16.81 40.22
CA PHE A 117 32.37 18.03 40.08
C PHE A 117 32.77 18.63 41.44
N TYR A 118 31.89 18.57 42.46
CA TYR A 118 32.21 18.98 43.83
C TYR A 118 33.32 18.14 44.49
N ALA A 119 33.64 16.95 43.95
CA ALA A 119 34.61 16.04 44.53
C ALA A 119 35.99 16.04 43.85
N SER A 120 36.10 16.33 42.54
CA SER A 120 37.37 16.16 41.79
C SER A 120 38.22 17.43 41.69
N GLY A 121 37.63 18.61 41.54
CA GLY A 121 38.36 19.88 41.40
C GLY A 121 39.26 19.99 40.16
N ASP A 122 39.17 19.06 39.21
CA ASP A 122 40.00 19.00 37.99
C ASP A 122 39.14 19.14 36.72
N GLY A 123 39.43 20.17 35.93
CA GLY A 123 38.72 20.46 34.68
C GLY A 123 39.04 19.49 33.53
N ALA A 124 40.15 18.75 33.60
CA ALA A 124 40.54 17.79 32.56
C ALA A 124 39.75 16.47 32.63
N GLU A 125 39.38 16.04 33.84
CA GLU A 125 38.60 14.81 34.06
C GLU A 125 37.14 14.97 33.60
N PHE A 126 36.59 16.18 33.73
CA PHE A 126 35.25 16.54 33.25
C PHE A 126 35.15 16.52 31.71
N ALA A 127 36.16 17.05 31.02
CA ALA A 127 36.23 17.00 29.54
C ALA A 127 36.32 15.57 28.99
N ALA A 128 36.81 14.62 29.80
CA ALA A 128 36.93 13.19 29.45
C ALA A 128 35.69 12.37 29.84
N THR A 129 34.88 12.82 30.80
CA THR A 129 33.71 12.09 31.31
C THR A 129 32.42 12.53 30.61
N ARG A 130 32.27 11.97 29.41
CA ARG A 130 31.05 11.81 28.59
C ARG A 130 30.77 12.92 27.56
N PRO A 131 30.49 12.57 26.28
CA PRO A 131 29.83 13.46 25.34
C PRO A 131 28.40 13.76 25.82
N PRO A 132 27.77 14.86 25.37
CA PRO A 132 26.40 15.20 25.77
C PRO A 132 25.46 14.04 25.42
N MET A 133 24.91 13.38 26.43
CA MET A 133 23.77 12.47 26.26
C MET A 133 22.50 13.25 26.61
N TRP A 134 21.54 13.22 25.69
CA TRP A 134 20.27 13.93 25.77
C TRP A 134 19.25 13.25 26.70
N TYR A 135 18.18 13.98 27.03
CA TYR A 135 16.98 13.54 27.78
C TYR A 135 16.30 12.29 27.16
N SER A 136 16.66 11.94 25.91
CA SER A 136 16.14 10.83 25.10
C SER A 136 17.21 9.97 24.40
N GLY A 137 18.51 10.22 24.60
CA GLY A 137 19.58 9.32 24.14
C GLY A 137 19.98 9.34 22.65
N GLY A 138 19.68 10.39 21.88
CA GLY A 138 20.14 10.54 20.48
C GLY A 138 21.22 11.62 20.27
N PRO A 139 21.95 11.59 19.12
CA PRO A 139 22.99 12.58 18.79
C PRO A 139 22.38 13.92 18.35
N TRP A 140 22.92 15.02 18.89
CA TRP A 140 22.61 16.39 18.49
C TRP A 140 23.42 16.82 17.25
N PRO A 141 22.91 17.68 16.35
CA PRO A 141 21.60 18.32 16.37
C PRO A 141 20.60 17.48 15.56
N PHE A 142 19.43 17.21 16.13
CA PHE A 142 18.34 16.62 15.37
C PHE A 142 17.96 17.58 14.25
N THR A 143 18.32 17.25 13.01
CA THR A 143 17.94 18.00 11.82
C THR A 143 16.43 17.91 11.53
N PHE A 144 15.64 17.13 12.28
CA PHE A 144 14.23 16.90 11.99
C PHE A 144 13.23 17.41 13.04
N GLU A 145 13.70 17.88 14.20
CA GLU A 145 12.83 18.27 15.34
C GLU A 145 12.71 19.79 15.56
N TRP A 146 13.34 20.61 14.73
CA TRP A 146 13.16 22.06 14.77
C TRP A 146 11.86 22.46 14.09
N ASN A 147 11.34 23.64 14.44
CA ASN A 147 10.09 24.16 13.90
C ASN A 147 10.04 24.18 12.34
N ASN A 148 8.83 24.18 11.78
CA ASN A 148 8.62 24.21 10.33
C ASN A 148 9.19 25.47 9.65
N LEU A 149 9.43 26.58 10.36
CA LEU A 149 10.00 27.80 9.78
C LEU A 149 11.43 27.55 9.39
N LEU A 150 12.19 26.91 10.27
CA LEU A 150 13.57 26.53 9.96
C LEU A 150 13.59 25.60 8.75
N ARG A 151 12.67 24.62 8.70
CA ARG A 151 12.53 23.70 7.56
C ARG A 151 12.26 24.42 6.24
N ALA A 152 11.34 25.39 6.22
CA ALA A 152 11.05 26.19 5.03
C ALA A 152 12.21 27.13 4.67
N ALA A 153 12.75 27.86 5.65
CA ALA A 153 13.83 28.81 5.46
C ALA A 153 15.14 28.16 4.99
N MET A 154 15.41 26.94 5.43
CA MET A 154 16.57 26.16 4.99
C MET A 154 16.43 25.58 3.58
N GLN A 155 15.34 25.82 2.86
CA GLN A 155 15.27 25.59 1.41
C GLN A 155 15.76 26.82 0.62
N ASN A 156 15.77 28.00 1.24
CA ASN A 156 16.04 29.27 0.57
C ASN A 156 17.54 29.65 0.59
N ALA A 157 18.14 29.87 -0.58
CA ALA A 157 19.55 30.21 -0.70
C ALA A 157 19.92 31.57 -0.07
N GLU A 158 19.03 32.56 -0.12
CA GLU A 158 19.27 33.88 0.47
C GLU A 158 19.21 33.82 2.00
N PHE A 159 18.26 33.06 2.56
CA PHE A 159 18.23 32.80 3.98
C PHE A 159 19.47 32.03 4.47
N LYS A 160 19.93 31.00 3.74
CA LYS A 160 21.18 30.28 4.05
C LYS A 160 22.39 31.22 4.08
N ALA A 161 22.50 32.11 3.09
CA ALA A 161 23.57 33.11 3.05
C ALA A 161 23.48 34.09 4.23
N LEU A 162 22.26 34.52 4.57
CA LEU A 162 22.00 35.39 5.72
C LEU A 162 22.36 34.71 7.04
N LEU A 163 21.96 33.45 7.23
CA LEU A 163 22.28 32.63 8.40
C LEU A 163 23.80 32.52 8.57
N ARG A 164 24.54 32.18 7.51
CA ARG A 164 26.00 32.10 7.57
C ARG A 164 26.63 33.44 7.97
N ALA A 165 26.27 34.52 7.28
CA ALA A 165 26.83 35.84 7.56
C ALA A 165 26.51 36.34 8.98
N ARG A 166 25.28 36.09 9.46
CA ARG A 166 24.85 36.50 10.80
C ARG A 166 25.48 35.63 11.88
N ALA A 167 25.57 34.31 11.67
CA ALA A 167 26.25 33.39 12.58
C ALA A 167 27.73 33.77 12.78
N ASP A 168 28.45 34.05 11.69
CA ASP A 168 29.85 34.49 11.76
C ASP A 168 30.00 35.78 12.58
N THR A 169 29.10 36.75 12.37
CA THR A 169 29.08 38.02 13.11
C THR A 169 28.83 37.79 14.60
N LEU A 170 27.88 36.93 14.96
CA LEU A 170 27.54 36.65 16.34
C LEU A 170 28.68 35.89 17.06
N LEU A 171 29.21 34.86 16.43
CA LEU A 171 30.28 34.01 16.99
C LEU A 171 31.62 34.75 17.12
N ALA A 172 31.91 35.70 16.23
CA ALA A 172 33.08 36.57 16.35
C ALA A 172 32.88 37.70 17.38
N GLY A 173 31.64 38.02 17.74
CA GLY A 173 31.31 39.17 18.57
C GLY A 173 30.56 38.77 19.84
N PRO A 174 29.25 39.10 19.95
CA PRO A 174 28.52 38.99 21.19
C PRO A 174 28.36 37.56 21.70
N LEU A 175 28.36 36.55 20.84
CA LEU A 175 28.33 35.13 21.21
C LEU A 175 29.72 34.49 21.14
N SER A 176 30.81 35.26 21.11
CA SER A 176 32.15 34.67 21.29
C SER A 176 32.30 34.14 22.72
N PRO A 177 33.09 33.07 22.93
CA PRO A 177 33.38 32.55 24.26
C PRO A 177 33.88 33.66 25.20
N ALA A 178 34.84 34.47 24.76
CA ALA A 178 35.40 35.56 25.55
C ALA A 178 34.35 36.61 25.97
N ALA A 179 33.46 37.01 25.06
CA ALA A 179 32.40 37.97 25.36
C ALA A 179 31.38 37.40 26.37
N MET A 180 30.96 36.15 26.17
CA MET A 180 30.01 35.48 27.08
C MET A 180 30.59 35.28 28.48
N GLN A 181 31.85 34.82 28.55
CA GLN A 181 32.60 34.65 29.78
C GLN A 181 32.76 35.98 30.54
N THR A 182 33.09 37.07 29.83
CA THR A 182 33.19 38.41 30.42
C THR A 182 31.87 38.87 31.04
N ARG A 183 30.73 38.63 30.37
CA ARG A 183 29.40 38.98 30.92
C ARG A 183 29.07 38.17 32.18
N LEU A 184 29.38 36.88 32.19
CA LEU A 184 29.21 36.03 33.36
C LEU A 184 30.09 36.49 34.53
N ASP A 185 31.30 36.93 34.24
CA ASP A 185 32.25 37.44 35.24
C ASP A 185 31.79 38.76 35.87
N HIS A 186 31.20 39.64 35.05
CA HIS A 186 30.55 40.86 35.57
C HIS A 186 29.35 40.51 36.47
N LEU A 187 28.48 39.58 36.05
CA LEU A 187 27.37 39.11 36.91
C LEU A 187 27.86 38.54 38.23
N ALA A 188 28.99 37.83 38.22
CA ALA A 188 29.61 37.30 39.44
C ALA A 188 30.04 38.42 40.40
N THR A 189 30.62 39.49 39.86
CA THR A 189 31.06 40.63 40.66
C THR A 189 29.90 41.28 41.41
N ASP A 190 28.72 41.31 40.80
CA ASP A 190 27.54 41.96 41.37
C ASP A 190 26.73 41.06 42.31
N LEU A 191 26.72 39.74 42.08
CA LEU A 191 25.76 38.82 42.71
C LEU A 191 26.39 37.76 43.62
N GLU A 192 27.70 37.52 43.55
CA GLU A 192 28.34 36.38 44.23
C GLU A 192 28.18 36.44 45.75
N ASP A 193 28.40 37.60 46.36
CA ASP A 193 28.24 37.77 47.81
C ASP A 193 26.80 37.54 48.26
N GLU A 194 25.82 38.10 47.53
CA GLU A 194 24.40 37.93 47.85
C GLU A 194 23.95 36.48 47.70
N TRP A 195 24.37 35.81 46.63
CA TRP A 195 24.11 34.40 46.37
C TRP A 195 24.65 33.52 47.50
N ASN A 196 25.91 33.73 47.88
CA ASN A 196 26.54 32.95 48.94
C ASN A 196 25.90 33.20 50.31
N ASN A 197 25.45 34.44 50.57
CA ASN A 197 24.69 34.77 51.78
C ASN A 197 23.30 34.11 51.78
N HIS A 198 22.60 34.07 50.64
CA HIS A 198 21.35 33.33 50.50
C HIS A 198 21.54 31.83 50.73
N ARG A 199 22.59 31.23 50.16
CA ARG A 199 22.95 29.83 50.41
C ARG A 199 23.16 29.55 51.90
N LEU A 200 23.88 30.42 52.61
CA LEU A 200 24.08 30.31 54.05
C LEU A 200 22.77 30.44 54.83
N ARG A 201 21.86 31.30 54.38
CA ARG A 201 20.55 31.53 55.01
C ARG A 201 19.58 30.36 54.84
N TRP A 202 19.55 29.74 53.66
CA TRP A 202 18.55 28.72 53.31
C TRP A 202 19.09 27.29 53.36
N GLY A 203 20.39 27.09 53.57
CA GLY A 203 21.00 25.77 53.78
C GLY A 203 21.08 24.86 52.55
N HIS A 204 20.83 25.41 51.35
CA HIS A 204 20.82 24.68 50.09
C HIS A 204 21.55 25.46 48.98
N GLY A 205 22.10 24.76 47.99
CA GLY A 205 22.79 25.34 46.84
C GLY A 205 24.32 25.36 46.95
N ALA A 206 25.01 25.62 45.84
CA ALA A 206 26.47 25.67 45.76
C ALA A 206 27.02 27.11 45.77
N HIS A 207 28.32 27.25 46.01
CA HIS A 207 29.00 28.55 45.89
C HIS A 207 28.88 29.05 44.45
N PHE A 208 28.67 30.35 44.29
CA PHE A 208 28.47 30.95 42.96
C PHE A 208 29.69 30.70 42.03
N SER A 209 30.92 30.79 42.54
CA SER A 209 32.14 30.45 41.81
C SER A 209 32.13 29.08 41.12
N TYR A 210 31.51 28.05 41.73
CA TYR A 210 31.40 26.72 41.11
C TYR A 210 30.38 26.70 39.96
N TYR A 211 29.25 27.39 40.14
CA TYR A 211 28.27 27.56 39.06
C TYR A 211 28.89 28.31 37.88
N ARG A 212 29.57 29.43 38.17
CA ARG A 212 30.32 30.20 37.18
C ARG A 212 31.30 29.32 36.41
N GLN A 213 32.16 28.57 37.09
CA GLN A 213 33.14 27.70 36.43
C GLN A 213 32.48 26.63 35.55
N SER A 214 31.36 26.05 35.99
CA SER A 214 30.60 25.09 35.19
C SER A 214 30.08 25.72 33.90
N VAL A 215 29.48 26.91 33.98
CA VAL A 215 28.97 27.64 32.81
C VAL A 215 30.11 28.08 31.88
N HIS A 216 31.27 28.49 32.41
CA HIS A 216 32.48 28.77 31.61
C HIS A 216 32.89 27.57 30.75
N ASN A 217 32.90 26.37 31.33
CA ASN A 217 33.24 25.14 30.62
C ASN A 217 32.19 24.80 29.54
N GLN A 218 30.91 24.98 29.85
CA GLN A 218 29.82 24.77 28.88
C GLN A 218 29.92 25.75 27.70
N ILE A 219 30.22 27.03 27.95
CA ILE A 219 30.46 28.02 26.89
C ILE A 219 31.60 27.55 25.99
N ALA A 220 32.76 27.21 26.56
CA ALA A 220 33.93 26.81 25.78
C ALA A 220 33.68 25.55 24.93
N MET A 221 33.04 24.54 25.51
CA MET A 221 32.75 23.27 24.85
C MET A 221 31.72 23.43 23.73
N ARG A 222 30.57 24.03 24.02
CA ARG A 222 29.46 24.16 23.06
C ARG A 222 29.84 25.05 21.89
N HIS A 223 30.46 26.19 22.17
CA HIS A 223 30.84 27.15 21.14
C HIS A 223 31.87 26.61 20.15
N ALA A 224 32.70 25.64 20.56
CA ALA A 224 33.62 24.97 19.64
C ALA A 224 32.90 24.09 18.59
N GLN A 225 31.68 23.65 18.88
CA GLN A 225 30.89 22.78 18.00
C GLN A 225 29.96 23.58 17.07
N VAL A 226 29.47 24.74 17.51
CA VAL A 226 28.51 25.59 16.76
C VAL A 226 28.90 25.84 15.29
N PRO A 227 30.16 26.19 14.94
CA PRO A 227 30.53 26.40 13.54
C PRO A 227 30.33 25.17 12.64
N GLY A 228 30.67 23.98 13.14
CA GLY A 228 30.48 22.73 12.41
C GLY A 228 29.00 22.44 12.17
N LEU A 229 28.16 22.74 13.16
CA LEU A 229 26.72 22.50 13.08
C LEU A 229 26.04 23.48 12.13
N VAL A 230 26.46 24.74 12.13
CA VAL A 230 26.00 25.71 11.13
C VAL A 230 26.39 25.22 9.74
N ALA A 231 27.57 24.63 9.55
CA ALA A 231 27.94 24.01 8.28
C ALA A 231 27.05 22.80 7.96
N ASP A 232 26.80 21.91 8.92
CA ASP A 232 25.90 20.76 8.75
C ASP A 232 24.47 21.21 8.40
N PHE A 233 23.93 22.26 9.03
CA PHE A 233 22.62 22.83 8.66
C PHE A 233 22.61 23.29 7.20
N LEU A 234 23.68 23.94 6.76
CA LEU A 234 23.78 24.47 5.40
C LEU A 234 23.99 23.36 4.35
N GLU A 235 24.63 22.25 4.71
CA GLU A 235 24.94 21.11 3.84
C GLU A 235 23.84 20.03 3.83
N THR A 236 23.20 19.73 4.97
CA THR A 236 22.21 18.64 5.13
C THR A 236 20.85 18.94 4.48
N TRP A 237 20.56 20.22 4.21
CA TRP A 237 19.27 20.70 3.69
C TRP A 237 19.33 21.15 2.22
N ALA A 238 20.25 20.60 1.45
CA ALA A 238 20.22 20.65 -0.01
C ALA A 238 20.11 19.21 -0.50
N GLN A 239 18.89 18.66 -0.52
CA GLN A 239 18.68 17.37 -1.16
C GLN A 239 18.79 17.58 -2.68
N PRO A 240 19.55 16.73 -3.41
CA PRO A 240 19.61 16.79 -4.88
C PRO A 240 18.21 16.63 -5.48
N LEU A 241 17.33 15.88 -4.81
CA LEU A 241 15.95 15.66 -5.21
C LEU A 241 15.01 16.07 -4.07
N GLU A 242 14.08 16.98 -4.35
CA GLU A 242 12.99 17.33 -3.43
C GLU A 242 11.67 16.88 -4.03
N MET A 243 10.90 16.10 -3.27
CA MET A 243 9.62 15.54 -3.69
C MET A 243 8.55 15.88 -2.66
N SER A 244 7.41 16.37 -3.11
CA SER A 244 6.31 16.81 -2.24
C SER A 244 5.12 15.86 -2.23
N ALA A 245 5.05 14.91 -3.17
CA ALA A 245 4.01 13.88 -3.19
C ALA A 245 4.52 12.58 -3.82
N PHE A 246 4.06 11.45 -3.28
CA PHE A 246 4.03 10.15 -3.94
C PHE A 246 2.74 9.46 -3.52
N ALA A 247 1.98 8.96 -4.48
CA ALA A 247 0.69 8.34 -4.24
C ALA A 247 0.51 7.13 -5.15
N ALA A 248 -0.13 6.11 -4.61
CA ALA A 248 -0.63 4.95 -5.30
C ALA A 248 -2.16 5.01 -5.23
N THR A 249 -2.82 4.92 -6.37
CA THR A 249 -4.28 4.98 -6.45
C THR A 249 -4.76 3.90 -7.39
N ALA A 250 -5.68 3.06 -6.92
CA ALA A 250 -6.33 2.08 -7.77
C ALA A 250 -7.11 2.78 -8.90
N GLN A 251 -6.94 2.32 -10.13
CA GLN A 251 -7.62 2.78 -11.32
C GLN A 251 -8.13 1.56 -12.11
N GLY A 252 -9.32 1.06 -11.75
CA GLY A 252 -9.85 -0.17 -12.33
C GLY A 252 -8.96 -1.37 -11.97
N PRO A 253 -8.47 -2.16 -12.95
CA PRO A 253 -7.57 -3.28 -12.68
C PRO A 253 -6.11 -2.86 -12.43
N ASP A 254 -5.78 -1.57 -12.59
CA ASP A 254 -4.42 -1.06 -12.55
C ASP A 254 -4.17 -0.22 -11.29
N VAL A 255 -2.90 0.00 -10.93
CA VAL A 255 -2.51 1.01 -9.93
C VAL A 255 -1.80 2.15 -10.63
N ARG A 256 -2.33 3.37 -10.48
CA ARG A 256 -1.64 4.58 -10.89
C ARG A 256 -0.74 5.06 -9.76
N LEU A 257 0.54 5.13 -10.06
CA LEU A 257 1.55 5.76 -9.23
C LEU A 257 1.79 7.16 -9.76
N SER A 258 1.75 8.17 -8.89
CA SER A 258 2.06 9.55 -9.26
C SER A 258 2.94 10.19 -8.22
N TRP A 259 3.92 10.98 -8.66
CA TRP A 259 4.73 11.79 -7.77
C TRP A 259 4.99 13.17 -8.36
N HIS A 260 5.25 14.10 -7.46
CA HIS A 260 5.60 15.47 -7.78
C HIS A 260 6.95 15.81 -7.16
N THR A 261 7.89 16.24 -7.99
CA THR A 261 9.15 16.82 -7.55
C THR A 261 9.08 18.33 -7.57
N GLU A 262 9.60 18.96 -6.52
CA GLU A 262 9.78 20.41 -6.45
C GLU A 262 11.14 20.80 -7.05
N ARG A 263 12.11 19.87 -7.03
CA ARG A 263 13.47 20.08 -7.51
C ARG A 263 14.16 18.78 -7.91
N GLU A 264 14.88 18.81 -9.04
CA GLU A 264 15.72 17.73 -9.54
C GLU A 264 17.12 18.22 -9.91
N GLU A 265 18.11 17.88 -9.11
CA GLU A 265 19.53 18.11 -9.34
C GLU A 265 20.26 16.77 -9.39
N ASP A 266 21.01 16.52 -10.47
CA ASP A 266 21.72 15.27 -10.73
C ASP A 266 20.84 14.00 -10.68
N CYS A 267 19.54 14.11 -10.95
CA CYS A 267 18.64 12.96 -11.05
C CYS A 267 18.59 12.42 -12.50
N ALA A 268 18.96 11.15 -12.68
CA ALA A 268 18.86 10.44 -13.96
C ALA A 268 17.47 9.82 -14.18
N GLY A 269 16.79 9.41 -13.10
CA GLY A 269 15.45 8.83 -13.17
C GLY A 269 15.08 8.04 -11.92
N TYR A 270 14.00 7.27 -12.03
CA TYR A 270 13.34 6.58 -10.93
C TYR A 270 13.32 5.06 -11.09
N ILE A 271 13.27 4.36 -9.95
CA ILE A 271 13.02 2.92 -9.86
C ILE A 271 11.77 2.73 -9.01
N LEU A 272 10.79 2.03 -9.55
CA LEU A 272 9.55 1.69 -8.86
C LEU A 272 9.60 0.26 -8.36
N GLU A 273 9.22 0.09 -7.10
CA GLU A 273 9.17 -1.20 -6.44
C GLU A 273 7.81 -1.43 -5.83
N ARG A 274 7.35 -2.69 -5.89
CA ARG A 274 6.11 -3.16 -5.28
C ARG A 274 6.40 -4.25 -4.27
N SER A 275 5.67 -4.23 -3.17
CA SER A 275 5.56 -5.28 -2.19
C SER A 275 4.13 -5.82 -2.18
N GLU A 276 4.04 -7.14 -2.09
CA GLU A 276 2.80 -7.92 -2.04
C GLU A 276 2.58 -8.55 -0.65
N ASP A 277 3.45 -8.21 0.30
CA ASP A 277 3.53 -8.77 1.64
C ASP A 277 3.61 -7.66 2.71
N ALA A 278 2.80 -6.61 2.53
CA ALA A 278 2.67 -5.47 3.44
C ALA A 278 4.03 -4.79 3.75
N GLY A 279 4.85 -4.59 2.72
CA GLY A 279 6.13 -3.88 2.81
C GLY A 279 7.31 -4.73 3.30
N ALA A 280 7.16 -6.04 3.48
CA ALA A 280 8.25 -6.89 3.97
C ALA A 280 9.30 -7.18 2.88
N THR A 281 8.89 -7.44 1.64
CA THR A 281 9.77 -7.64 0.49
C THR A 281 9.32 -6.82 -0.71
N PHE A 282 10.27 -6.11 -1.32
CA PHE A 282 10.03 -5.23 -2.47
C PHE A 282 10.71 -5.80 -3.71
N GLN A 283 9.98 -5.80 -4.83
CA GLN A 283 10.45 -6.21 -6.14
C GLN A 283 10.39 -5.02 -7.10
N ILE A 284 11.40 -4.87 -7.97
CA ILE A 284 11.41 -3.82 -9.00
C ILE A 284 10.35 -4.17 -10.04
N ILE A 285 9.41 -3.26 -10.26
CA ILE A 285 8.37 -3.38 -11.29
C ILE A 285 8.66 -2.52 -12.51
N ALA A 286 9.44 -1.44 -12.36
CA ALA A 286 9.84 -0.58 -13.46
C ALA A 286 11.10 0.23 -13.11
N ASP A 287 11.88 0.59 -14.14
CA ASP A 287 13.15 1.31 -14.02
C ASP A 287 13.32 2.30 -15.19
N HIS A 288 13.85 3.49 -14.90
CA HIS A 288 14.16 4.53 -15.90
C HIS A 288 15.04 4.09 -17.07
N ASN A 289 15.84 3.02 -16.94
CA ASN A 289 16.63 2.49 -18.04
C ASN A 289 15.78 1.89 -19.16
N THR A 290 14.58 1.41 -18.84
CA THR A 290 13.68 0.74 -19.78
C THR A 290 12.36 1.49 -19.97
N GLU A 291 11.96 2.31 -19.01
CA GLU A 291 10.70 3.05 -19.02
C GLU A 291 10.92 4.56 -19.19
N PRO A 292 10.60 5.14 -20.36
CA PRO A 292 10.77 6.57 -20.61
C PRO A 292 10.00 7.47 -19.64
N ALA A 293 8.87 7.00 -19.11
CA ALA A 293 8.07 7.74 -18.12
C ALA A 293 8.77 7.90 -16.76
N LEU A 294 9.81 7.11 -16.50
CA LEU A 294 10.61 7.16 -15.27
C LEU A 294 11.93 7.90 -15.44
N VAL A 295 12.23 8.38 -16.65
CA VAL A 295 13.40 9.23 -16.88
C VAL A 295 13.09 10.61 -16.31
N ALA A 296 13.97 11.09 -15.43
CA ALA A 296 13.81 12.41 -14.83
C ALA A 296 13.91 13.50 -15.91
N THR A 297 13.31 14.66 -15.67
CA THR A 297 13.35 15.80 -16.60
C THR A 297 14.77 16.36 -16.79
N GLY A 298 15.70 15.94 -15.92
CA GLY A 298 17.13 16.07 -16.11
C GLY A 298 17.66 17.41 -15.60
N GLY A 299 18.07 17.44 -14.33
CA GLY A 299 18.94 18.46 -13.74
C GLY A 299 18.47 19.92 -13.80
N VAL A 300 17.22 20.19 -14.23
CA VAL A 300 16.66 21.54 -14.20
C VAL A 300 15.94 21.70 -12.87
N LEU A 301 16.21 22.81 -12.18
CA LEU A 301 15.62 23.21 -10.90
C LEU A 301 14.12 23.58 -11.02
N LEU A 302 13.34 22.86 -11.83
CA LEU A 302 11.92 23.09 -12.05
C LEU A 302 11.12 21.92 -11.48
N PRO A 303 9.93 22.20 -10.92
CA PRO A 303 9.01 21.16 -10.51
C PRO A 303 8.58 20.28 -11.69
N ALA A 304 8.37 18.99 -11.43
CA ALA A 304 7.95 18.03 -12.43
C ALA A 304 6.93 17.02 -11.87
N ASP A 305 5.92 16.72 -12.68
CA ASP A 305 4.92 15.70 -12.40
C ASP A 305 5.24 14.44 -13.17
N TYR A 306 5.12 13.31 -12.49
CA TYR A 306 5.31 12.00 -13.08
C TYR A 306 4.14 11.09 -12.77
N ALA A 307 3.91 10.15 -13.67
CA ALA A 307 2.96 9.09 -13.46
C ALA A 307 3.45 7.78 -14.11
N PHE A 308 3.14 6.68 -13.46
CA PHE A 308 3.35 5.33 -13.95
C PHE A 308 2.09 4.50 -13.68
N THR A 309 1.79 3.54 -14.56
CA THR A 309 0.64 2.63 -14.39
C THR A 309 1.15 1.21 -14.25
N ASP A 310 0.88 0.60 -13.09
CA ASP A 310 1.12 -0.81 -12.82
C ASP A 310 -0.14 -1.62 -13.19
N SER A 311 -0.17 -2.10 -14.43
CA SER A 311 -1.30 -2.89 -14.95
C SER A 311 -1.29 -4.37 -14.54
N GLY A 312 -0.41 -4.77 -13.64
CA GLY A 312 -0.28 -6.14 -13.15
C GLY A 312 -0.37 -6.24 -11.63
N ALA A 313 -1.00 -5.26 -10.99
CA ALA A 313 -1.13 -5.18 -9.55
C ALA A 313 -2.21 -6.15 -9.04
N PRO A 314 -1.90 -7.07 -8.09
CA PRO A 314 -2.92 -7.90 -7.47
C PRO A 314 -3.69 -7.07 -6.42
N LEU A 315 -4.77 -6.42 -6.86
CA LEU A 315 -5.58 -5.50 -6.07
C LEU A 315 -6.45 -6.17 -4.98
N ASP A 316 -6.40 -7.50 -4.87
CA ASP A 316 -7.12 -8.29 -3.88
C ASP A 316 -6.33 -8.55 -2.60
N GLN A 317 -5.14 -7.97 -2.51
CA GLN A 317 -4.27 -8.01 -1.35
C GLN A 317 -3.70 -6.62 -1.10
N SER A 318 -3.16 -6.41 0.11
CA SER A 318 -2.44 -5.18 0.43
C SER A 318 -1.17 -5.06 -0.39
N LEU A 319 -1.00 -3.90 -1.03
CA LEU A 319 0.19 -3.56 -1.78
C LEU A 319 0.92 -2.43 -1.08
N ALA A 320 2.25 -2.45 -1.13
CA ALA A 320 3.05 -1.29 -0.77
C ALA A 320 3.95 -0.92 -1.95
N TYR A 321 3.96 0.35 -2.32
CA TYR A 321 4.81 0.87 -3.37
C TYR A 321 5.92 1.70 -2.77
N ARG A 322 7.12 1.56 -3.34
CA ARG A 322 8.29 2.34 -2.95
C ARG A 322 8.93 2.96 -4.19
N LEU A 323 9.22 4.25 -4.10
CA LEU A 323 9.94 4.99 -5.12
C LEU A 323 11.41 5.19 -4.69
N ARG A 324 12.34 4.79 -5.55
CA ARG A 324 13.76 5.13 -5.46
C ARG A 324 14.16 6.05 -6.61
N TRP A 325 15.20 6.83 -6.43
CA TRP A 325 15.78 7.65 -7.51
C TRP A 325 17.22 7.24 -7.78
N VAL A 326 17.72 7.57 -8.97
CA VAL A 326 19.06 7.26 -9.45
C VAL A 326 19.77 8.56 -9.81
N ASP A 327 21.00 8.74 -9.34
CA ASP A 327 21.81 9.91 -9.67
C ASP A 327 22.48 9.81 -11.05
N GLY A 328 23.07 10.90 -11.54
CA GLY A 328 23.81 10.94 -12.81
C GLY A 328 25.04 10.03 -12.85
N GLY A 329 25.51 9.55 -11.68
CA GLY A 329 26.55 8.53 -11.54
C GLY A 329 26.03 7.09 -11.60
N GLY A 330 24.71 6.88 -11.63
CA GLY A 330 24.06 5.58 -11.64
C GLY A 330 23.89 4.94 -10.26
N GLN A 331 24.14 5.66 -9.17
CA GLN A 331 23.89 5.18 -7.83
C GLN A 331 22.42 5.41 -7.47
N SER A 332 21.78 4.37 -6.92
CA SER A 332 20.40 4.45 -6.46
C SER A 332 20.31 4.91 -5.01
N HIS A 333 19.37 5.80 -4.74
CA HIS A 333 19.08 6.37 -3.43
C HIS A 333 17.63 6.07 -3.04
N GLY A 334 17.43 5.61 -1.82
CA GLY A 334 16.10 5.32 -1.30
C GLY A 334 15.49 6.57 -0.67
N LEU A 335 14.26 6.91 -1.07
CA LEU A 335 13.46 7.88 -0.32
C LEU A 335 12.62 7.15 0.74
N PRO A 336 12.18 7.83 1.81
CA PRO A 336 11.32 7.23 2.83
C PRO A 336 9.85 7.04 2.40
N TRP A 337 9.49 7.35 1.15
CA TRP A 337 8.10 7.31 0.70
C TRP A 337 7.70 5.89 0.29
N VAL A 338 6.98 5.26 1.21
CA VAL A 338 6.24 4.03 0.98
C VAL A 338 4.77 4.40 1.02
N GLU A 339 4.05 4.12 -0.06
CA GLU A 339 2.60 4.28 -0.08
C GLU A 339 1.95 2.90 0.02
N GLU A 340 1.09 2.73 1.01
CA GLU A 340 0.31 1.51 1.18
C GLU A 340 -1.04 1.68 0.48
N LEU A 341 -1.27 0.83 -0.52
CA LEU A 341 -2.58 0.67 -1.11
C LEU A 341 -3.30 -0.45 -0.36
N PHE A 342 -4.26 -0.06 0.47
CA PHE A 342 -5.22 -1.02 1.01
C PHE A 342 -6.16 -1.45 -0.12
N PRO A 343 -6.47 -2.74 -0.25
CA PRO A 343 -7.36 -3.20 -1.31
C PRO A 343 -8.72 -2.52 -1.15
N ASP A 344 -9.27 -1.95 -2.22
CA ASP A 344 -10.69 -1.63 -2.21
C ASP A 344 -11.43 -2.96 -2.05
N PRO A 345 -12.27 -3.13 -1.00
CA PRO A 345 -12.97 -4.38 -0.75
C PRO A 345 -13.73 -4.89 -1.98
N VAL A 346 -14.16 -4.01 -2.90
CA VAL A 346 -14.82 -4.44 -4.13
C VAL A 346 -13.98 -5.43 -4.96
N PHE A 347 -12.66 -5.29 -4.96
CA PHE A 347 -11.75 -6.16 -5.69
C PHE A 347 -11.50 -7.51 -5.01
N SER A 348 -12.06 -7.77 -3.82
CA SER A 348 -12.08 -9.12 -3.24
C SER A 348 -13.29 -9.96 -3.67
N LEU A 349 -14.25 -9.38 -4.41
CA LEU A 349 -15.33 -10.14 -5.03
C LEU A 349 -14.81 -10.99 -6.18
N ARG A 350 -15.25 -12.24 -6.23
CA ARG A 350 -14.83 -13.23 -7.22
C ARG A 350 -16.02 -13.96 -7.79
N LEU A 351 -15.95 -14.26 -9.07
CA LEU A 351 -16.76 -15.34 -9.66
C LEU A 351 -16.24 -16.66 -9.06
N ASN A 352 -17.10 -17.44 -8.42
CA ASN A 352 -16.68 -18.60 -7.63
C ASN A 352 -17.05 -19.94 -8.25
N GLU A 353 -18.30 -20.08 -8.68
CA GLU A 353 -18.87 -21.30 -9.24
C GLU A 353 -20.01 -20.92 -10.19
N PHE A 354 -20.23 -21.69 -11.26
CA PHE A 354 -21.40 -21.55 -12.13
C PHE A 354 -21.85 -22.89 -12.71
N MET A 355 -23.09 -22.94 -13.18
CA MET A 355 -23.62 -24.05 -13.97
C MET A 355 -24.46 -23.49 -15.12
N ALA A 356 -24.04 -23.76 -16.36
CA ALA A 356 -24.71 -23.28 -17.57
C ALA A 356 -25.61 -24.33 -18.26
N SER A 357 -25.89 -25.42 -17.54
CA SER A 357 -26.81 -26.49 -17.97
C SER A 357 -27.24 -27.27 -16.74
N ASN A 358 -28.34 -26.86 -16.13
CA ASN A 358 -28.88 -27.47 -14.93
C ASN A 358 -30.18 -28.20 -15.27
N ASP A 359 -30.20 -29.53 -15.18
CA ASP A 359 -31.40 -30.32 -15.45
C ASP A 359 -32.01 -30.86 -14.15
N THR A 360 -31.18 -31.15 -13.14
CA THR A 360 -31.62 -31.89 -11.95
C THR A 360 -30.94 -31.51 -10.62
N THR A 361 -29.95 -30.61 -10.60
CA THR A 361 -29.11 -30.45 -9.39
C THR A 361 -29.73 -29.58 -8.32
N ILE A 362 -29.84 -28.28 -8.56
CA ILE A 362 -30.42 -27.31 -7.65
C ILE A 362 -31.55 -26.58 -8.36
N SER A 363 -32.64 -26.36 -7.66
CA SER A 363 -33.77 -25.58 -8.18
C SER A 363 -33.84 -24.24 -7.49
N ASP A 364 -34.40 -23.26 -8.18
CA ASP A 364 -34.76 -21.98 -7.63
C ASP A 364 -35.97 -22.06 -6.66
N ALA A 365 -36.50 -20.90 -6.25
CA ALA A 365 -37.66 -20.83 -5.35
C ALA A 365 -38.98 -21.27 -6.02
N PHE A 366 -39.02 -21.37 -7.35
CA PHE A 366 -40.19 -21.76 -8.14
C PHE A 366 -40.13 -23.23 -8.61
N GLY A 367 -39.03 -23.92 -8.36
CA GLY A 367 -38.81 -25.33 -8.68
C GLY A 367 -38.24 -25.56 -10.08
N GLU A 368 -37.70 -24.51 -10.70
CA GLU A 368 -37.05 -24.51 -12.01
C GLU A 368 -35.55 -24.77 -11.85
N PHE A 369 -34.99 -25.54 -12.78
CA PHE A 369 -33.55 -25.86 -12.79
C PHE A 369 -32.85 -24.91 -13.75
N ASP A 370 -32.72 -23.64 -13.37
CA ASP A 370 -32.07 -22.65 -14.22
C ASP A 370 -30.56 -22.65 -14.06
N ASP A 371 -29.89 -22.01 -15.02
CA ASP A 371 -28.47 -21.71 -14.94
C ASP A 371 -28.24 -20.77 -13.76
N TRP A 372 -27.04 -20.83 -13.19
CA TRP A 372 -26.71 -19.99 -12.05
C TRP A 372 -25.22 -19.69 -11.98
N LEU A 373 -24.92 -18.60 -11.28
CA LEU A 373 -23.60 -18.10 -10.96
C LEU A 373 -23.53 -17.82 -9.46
N GLU A 374 -22.40 -18.12 -8.86
CA GLU A 374 -22.09 -17.77 -7.48
C GLU A 374 -20.94 -16.76 -7.42
N LEU A 375 -21.16 -15.71 -6.63
CA LEU A 375 -20.14 -14.76 -6.20
C LEU A 375 -19.62 -15.12 -4.82
N HIS A 376 -18.34 -14.91 -4.58
CA HIS A 376 -17.71 -15.07 -3.27
C HIS A 376 -16.95 -13.80 -2.90
N ASN A 377 -17.14 -13.31 -1.66
CA ASN A 377 -16.27 -12.29 -1.09
C ASN A 377 -15.06 -12.95 -0.41
N ALA A 378 -13.92 -12.98 -1.11
CA ALA A 378 -12.68 -13.57 -0.59
C ALA A 378 -11.92 -12.66 0.39
N GLY A 379 -12.42 -11.44 0.64
CA GLY A 379 -11.76 -10.42 1.45
C GLY A 379 -12.13 -10.47 2.92
N ALA A 380 -11.44 -9.64 3.71
CA ALA A 380 -11.67 -9.48 5.15
C ALA A 380 -12.75 -8.46 5.50
N ASP A 381 -13.18 -7.65 4.52
CA ASP A 381 -14.14 -6.56 4.69
C ASP A 381 -15.48 -6.86 4.01
N THR A 382 -16.54 -6.21 4.49
CA THR A 382 -17.87 -6.29 3.86
C THR A 382 -17.87 -5.49 2.57
N VAL A 383 -18.42 -6.06 1.49
CA VAL A 383 -18.47 -5.41 0.18
C VAL A 383 -19.90 -5.04 -0.18
N SER A 384 -20.11 -3.79 -0.59
CA SER A 384 -21.40 -3.40 -1.16
C SER A 384 -21.49 -3.78 -2.63
N LEU A 385 -22.59 -4.42 -3.02
CA LEU A 385 -22.86 -4.82 -4.41
C LEU A 385 -23.55 -3.73 -5.24
N ALA A 386 -23.87 -2.59 -4.62
CA ALA A 386 -24.55 -1.49 -5.29
C ALA A 386 -23.70 -0.92 -6.44
N GLY A 387 -24.30 -0.77 -7.62
CA GLY A 387 -23.62 -0.24 -8.80
C GLY A 387 -22.60 -1.18 -9.44
N LEU A 388 -22.57 -2.45 -9.02
CA LEU A 388 -21.82 -3.52 -9.69
C LEU A 388 -22.69 -4.22 -10.73
N PHE A 389 -22.05 -4.78 -11.76
CA PHE A 389 -22.75 -5.39 -12.89
C PHE A 389 -22.22 -6.79 -13.20
N LEU A 390 -23.12 -7.68 -13.61
CA LEU A 390 -22.78 -8.96 -14.23
C LEU A 390 -23.13 -8.93 -15.72
N SER A 391 -22.34 -9.66 -16.50
CA SER A 391 -22.55 -9.82 -17.93
C SER A 391 -22.00 -11.13 -18.48
N ASP A 392 -22.74 -11.78 -19.37
CA ASP A 392 -22.31 -12.87 -20.25
C ASP A 392 -21.69 -12.37 -21.58
N ASN A 393 -21.37 -11.07 -21.68
CA ASN A 393 -20.75 -10.45 -22.85
C ASN A 393 -19.78 -9.35 -22.38
N LEU A 394 -18.48 -9.58 -22.54
CA LEU A 394 -17.44 -8.65 -22.05
C LEU A 394 -17.44 -7.31 -22.81
N ASP A 395 -17.99 -7.27 -24.03
CA ASP A 395 -18.20 -6.02 -24.79
C ASP A 395 -19.42 -5.22 -24.32
N ASN A 396 -20.24 -5.77 -23.42
CA ASN A 396 -21.36 -5.08 -22.78
C ASN A 396 -21.33 -5.27 -21.25
N PRO A 397 -20.51 -4.50 -20.52
CA PRO A 397 -20.27 -4.71 -19.09
C PRO A 397 -21.46 -4.38 -18.19
N THR A 398 -22.55 -3.80 -18.72
CA THR A 398 -23.69 -3.29 -17.93
C THR A 398 -24.99 -4.07 -18.13
N LYS A 399 -24.91 -5.33 -18.60
CA LYS A 399 -26.09 -6.15 -18.91
C LYS A 399 -27.07 -6.28 -17.75
N TRP A 400 -26.58 -6.53 -16.54
CA TRP A 400 -27.43 -6.65 -15.37
C TRP A 400 -26.76 -6.05 -14.13
N GLU A 401 -27.42 -5.09 -13.50
CA GLU A 401 -26.97 -4.49 -12.24
C GLU A 401 -27.31 -5.44 -11.07
N LEU A 402 -26.33 -5.70 -10.22
CA LEU A 402 -26.53 -6.46 -8.99
C LEU A 402 -27.46 -5.69 -8.03
N PRO A 403 -28.31 -6.39 -7.27
CA PRO A 403 -29.14 -5.72 -6.28
C PRO A 403 -28.27 -5.06 -5.21
N ALA A 404 -28.64 -3.84 -4.81
CA ALA A 404 -27.94 -3.12 -3.76
C ALA A 404 -28.08 -3.83 -2.40
N MET A 405 -27.04 -4.56 -2.02
CA MET A 405 -26.91 -5.25 -0.73
C MET A 405 -25.43 -5.39 -0.37
N ASP A 406 -25.17 -5.81 0.87
CA ASP A 406 -23.81 -5.99 1.37
C ASP A 406 -23.50 -7.50 1.51
N LEU A 407 -22.33 -7.90 1.01
CA LEU A 407 -21.81 -9.26 1.11
C LEU A 407 -20.70 -9.31 2.16
N ALA A 408 -20.97 -10.03 3.25
CA ALA A 408 -20.03 -10.16 4.37
C ALA A 408 -18.73 -10.89 3.97
N PRO A 409 -17.63 -10.73 4.74
CA PRO A 409 -16.38 -11.46 4.52
C PRO A 409 -16.61 -12.98 4.46
N GLY A 410 -16.07 -13.65 3.43
CA GLY A 410 -16.21 -15.10 3.23
C GLY A 410 -17.62 -15.57 2.88
N ALA A 411 -18.55 -14.66 2.59
CA ALA A 411 -19.92 -15.01 2.21
C ALA A 411 -20.04 -15.28 0.71
N PHE A 412 -21.03 -16.11 0.37
CA PHE A 412 -21.38 -16.50 -0.99
C PHE A 412 -22.74 -15.91 -1.38
N LEU A 413 -22.91 -15.56 -2.66
CA LEU A 413 -24.18 -15.09 -3.23
C LEU A 413 -24.50 -15.87 -4.49
N LEU A 414 -25.63 -16.59 -4.48
CA LEU A 414 -26.18 -17.28 -5.64
C LEU A 414 -27.06 -16.33 -6.47
N VAL A 415 -26.84 -16.30 -7.78
CA VAL A 415 -27.60 -15.56 -8.79
C VAL A 415 -28.09 -16.54 -9.85
N TRP A 416 -29.40 -16.54 -10.12
CA TRP A 416 -30.00 -17.32 -11.20
C TRP A 416 -29.81 -16.56 -12.52
N CYS A 417 -29.26 -17.22 -13.53
CA CYS A 417 -29.03 -16.65 -14.85
C CYS A 417 -30.12 -17.14 -15.80
N ASP A 418 -31.32 -16.55 -15.71
CA ASP A 418 -32.53 -17.13 -16.28
C ASP A 418 -33.37 -16.19 -17.18
N GLU A 419 -33.01 -14.91 -17.30
CA GLU A 419 -33.81 -13.89 -17.98
C GLU A 419 -35.22 -13.66 -17.38
N ASP A 420 -35.51 -14.16 -16.16
CA ASP A 420 -36.81 -14.02 -15.50
C ASP A 420 -36.76 -13.06 -14.31
N LEU A 421 -36.62 -11.76 -14.63
CA LEU A 421 -36.59 -10.67 -13.64
C LEU A 421 -37.86 -10.59 -12.76
N ALA A 422 -38.96 -11.27 -13.12
CA ALA A 422 -40.19 -11.26 -12.33
C ALA A 422 -40.09 -12.14 -11.08
N GLN A 423 -39.14 -13.08 -11.04
CA GLN A 423 -38.97 -14.05 -9.96
C GLN A 423 -38.19 -13.52 -8.77
N GLY A 424 -37.38 -12.46 -8.97
CA GLY A 424 -36.77 -11.73 -7.86
C GLY A 424 -35.51 -10.97 -8.22
N PRO A 425 -34.90 -10.29 -7.23
CA PRO A 425 -33.71 -9.45 -7.43
C PRO A 425 -32.42 -10.24 -7.69
N LEU A 426 -32.44 -11.58 -7.56
CA LEU A 426 -31.30 -12.45 -7.82
C LEU A 426 -31.52 -13.30 -9.09
N HIS A 427 -32.43 -12.89 -9.96
CA HIS A 427 -32.64 -13.44 -11.29
C HIS A 427 -32.09 -12.44 -12.31
N ALA A 428 -31.07 -12.85 -13.06
CA ALA A 428 -30.29 -12.00 -13.95
C ALA A 428 -30.98 -11.81 -15.31
N ALA A 429 -30.70 -10.68 -15.96
CA ALA A 429 -31.25 -10.36 -17.28
C ALA A 429 -30.58 -11.12 -18.45
N PHE A 430 -29.91 -12.24 -18.19
CA PHE A 430 -29.23 -13.07 -19.18
C PHE A 430 -29.22 -14.55 -18.75
N LYS A 431 -29.12 -15.46 -19.73
CA LYS A 431 -28.90 -16.91 -19.54
C LYS A 431 -27.49 -17.31 -19.90
N LEU A 432 -27.03 -18.44 -19.37
CA LEU A 432 -25.74 -19.00 -19.75
C LEU A 432 -25.87 -19.99 -20.94
N LYS A 433 -24.85 -20.06 -21.79
CA LYS A 433 -24.81 -20.98 -22.94
C LYS A 433 -24.01 -22.23 -22.60
N ALA A 434 -24.67 -23.38 -22.59
CA ALA A 434 -24.02 -24.69 -22.47
C ALA A 434 -22.94 -24.96 -23.54
N GLY A 435 -22.94 -24.24 -24.67
CA GLY A 435 -21.90 -24.33 -25.70
C GLY A 435 -20.57 -23.64 -25.36
N GLY A 436 -20.53 -22.83 -24.30
CA GLY A 436 -19.41 -21.98 -23.93
C GLY A 436 -19.60 -20.53 -24.36
N GLU A 437 -19.10 -19.61 -23.53
CA GLU A 437 -19.13 -18.16 -23.70
C GLU A 437 -18.22 -17.50 -22.64
N GLU A 438 -18.51 -16.26 -22.26
CA GLU A 438 -17.76 -15.46 -21.30
C GLU A 438 -18.68 -14.95 -20.19
N LEU A 439 -18.11 -14.68 -19.02
CA LEU A 439 -18.77 -14.08 -17.87
C LEU A 439 -17.85 -13.05 -17.23
N GLY A 440 -18.42 -11.94 -16.76
CA GLY A 440 -17.68 -10.89 -16.07
C GLY A 440 -18.48 -10.21 -14.96
N LEU A 441 -17.76 -9.82 -13.92
CA LEU A 441 -18.19 -8.92 -12.85
C LEU A 441 -17.50 -7.57 -13.04
N PHE A 442 -18.25 -6.48 -13.00
CA PHE A 442 -17.76 -5.14 -13.34
C PHE A 442 -18.14 -4.10 -12.28
N ALA A 443 -17.27 -3.13 -12.07
CA ALA A 443 -17.54 -1.92 -11.30
C ALA A 443 -17.52 -0.69 -12.22
N ARG A 444 -18.32 0.32 -11.88
CA ARG A 444 -18.24 1.62 -12.54
C ARG A 444 -16.94 2.34 -12.16
N HIS A 445 -16.22 2.85 -13.15
CA HIS A 445 -15.01 3.65 -12.98
C HIS A 445 -15.08 4.91 -13.86
N ASP A 446 -15.21 6.08 -13.24
CA ASP A 446 -15.43 7.37 -13.92
C ASP A 446 -16.61 7.35 -14.94
N LEU A 447 -16.28 7.42 -16.24
CA LEU A 447 -17.22 7.37 -17.36
C LEU A 447 -17.30 5.98 -18.02
N ASP A 448 -16.57 4.98 -17.52
CA ASP A 448 -16.47 3.63 -18.10
C ASP A 448 -16.69 2.53 -17.04
N TYR A 449 -16.53 1.26 -17.41
CA TYR A 449 -16.69 0.08 -16.55
C TYR A 449 -15.47 -0.83 -16.59
N ALA A 450 -14.90 -1.11 -15.42
CA ALA A 450 -13.71 -1.95 -15.26
C ALA A 450 -14.08 -3.37 -14.79
N PRO A 451 -13.43 -4.43 -15.32
CA PRO A 451 -13.64 -5.78 -14.83
C PRO A 451 -13.02 -5.97 -13.44
N ILE A 452 -13.79 -6.55 -12.52
CA ILE A 452 -13.31 -7.06 -11.22
C ILE A 452 -12.80 -8.49 -11.40
N ASP A 453 -13.58 -9.35 -12.07
CA ASP A 453 -13.24 -10.74 -12.34
C ASP A 453 -13.96 -11.21 -13.61
N THR A 454 -13.30 -12.06 -14.40
CA THR A 454 -13.84 -12.56 -15.68
C THR A 454 -13.42 -14.01 -15.93
N ILE A 455 -14.21 -14.72 -16.73
CA ILE A 455 -13.90 -16.05 -17.25
C ILE A 455 -14.42 -16.20 -18.68
N VAL A 456 -13.64 -16.90 -19.51
CA VAL A 456 -14.13 -17.49 -20.77
C VAL A 456 -14.13 -18.99 -20.61
N PHE A 457 -15.28 -19.63 -20.86
CA PHE A 457 -15.47 -21.06 -20.66
C PHE A 457 -15.94 -21.78 -21.93
N GLY A 458 -15.60 -23.06 -22.04
CA GLY A 458 -15.96 -23.90 -23.18
C GLY A 458 -17.29 -24.63 -22.98
N GLN A 459 -17.51 -25.66 -23.80
CA GLN A 459 -18.70 -26.51 -23.70
C GLN A 459 -18.87 -27.10 -22.30
N GLN A 460 -20.09 -26.99 -21.76
CA GLN A 460 -20.48 -27.47 -20.45
C GLN A 460 -21.21 -28.81 -20.54
N VAL A 461 -21.18 -29.57 -19.44
CA VAL A 461 -21.89 -30.84 -19.27
C VAL A 461 -23.06 -30.60 -18.33
N ALA A 462 -24.25 -31.09 -18.69
CA ALA A 462 -25.43 -30.98 -17.84
C ALA A 462 -25.16 -31.52 -16.44
N ASP A 463 -25.65 -30.81 -15.43
CA ASP A 463 -25.54 -31.14 -14.01
C ASP A 463 -24.11 -31.20 -13.45
N VAL A 464 -23.14 -30.61 -14.15
CA VAL A 464 -21.74 -30.46 -13.69
C VAL A 464 -21.42 -28.99 -13.57
N SER A 465 -21.25 -28.49 -12.34
CA SER A 465 -20.81 -27.13 -12.12
C SER A 465 -19.32 -26.98 -12.38
N TRP A 466 -18.94 -25.76 -12.79
CA TRP A 466 -17.56 -25.33 -12.90
C TRP A 466 -17.28 -24.33 -11.80
N GLY A 467 -16.14 -24.47 -11.13
CA GLY A 467 -15.76 -23.62 -10.04
C GLY A 467 -14.25 -23.49 -9.90
N ARG A 468 -13.84 -22.51 -9.10
CA ARG A 468 -12.44 -22.34 -8.71
C ARG A 468 -12.01 -23.44 -7.75
N SER A 469 -10.77 -23.93 -7.87
CA SER A 469 -10.24 -24.99 -7.01
C SER A 469 -10.11 -24.61 -5.53
N SER A 470 -10.10 -23.31 -5.24
CA SER A 470 -10.18 -22.69 -3.92
C SER A 470 -11.18 -21.54 -4.01
N ASP A 471 -11.95 -21.28 -2.96
CA ASP A 471 -12.97 -20.22 -3.03
C ASP A 471 -12.34 -18.88 -3.42
N GLY A 472 -12.86 -18.28 -4.50
CA GLY A 472 -12.32 -17.05 -5.08
C GLY A 472 -10.94 -17.13 -5.75
N HIS A 473 -10.22 -18.26 -5.68
CA HIS A 473 -8.84 -18.37 -6.17
C HIS A 473 -8.49 -19.68 -6.88
N GLY A 474 -7.42 -19.66 -7.69
CA GLY A 474 -6.91 -20.84 -8.37
C GLY A 474 -7.64 -21.17 -9.69
N PRO A 475 -7.22 -22.26 -10.36
CA PRO A 475 -7.74 -22.64 -11.66
C PRO A 475 -9.22 -23.01 -11.63
N TRP A 476 -9.91 -22.70 -12.73
CA TRP A 476 -11.27 -23.16 -13.00
C TRP A 476 -11.27 -24.61 -13.48
N GLY A 477 -12.27 -25.38 -13.02
CA GLY A 477 -12.51 -26.74 -13.49
C GLY A 477 -13.84 -27.29 -13.00
N PRO A 478 -14.22 -28.51 -13.43
CA PRO A 478 -15.43 -29.16 -12.95
C PRO A 478 -15.32 -29.46 -11.45
N LEU A 479 -16.41 -29.27 -10.70
CA LEU A 479 -16.49 -29.62 -9.28
C LEU A 479 -17.13 -30.99 -9.07
N ALA A 480 -16.78 -31.66 -7.97
CA ALA A 480 -17.27 -33.00 -7.67
C ALA A 480 -18.80 -33.04 -7.48
N ARG A 481 -19.35 -31.94 -6.97
CA ARG A 481 -20.77 -31.65 -6.80
C ARG A 481 -20.95 -30.13 -6.82
N PRO A 482 -22.15 -29.64 -7.18
CA PRO A 482 -22.53 -28.25 -6.97
C PRO A 482 -22.39 -27.84 -5.51
N THR A 483 -21.82 -26.67 -5.25
CA THR A 483 -21.56 -26.14 -3.89
C THR A 483 -22.21 -24.77 -3.60
N PRO A 484 -23.46 -24.49 -4.03
CA PRO A 484 -24.07 -23.19 -3.78
C PRO A 484 -24.17 -22.87 -2.27
N GLY A 485 -23.70 -21.69 -1.89
CA GLY A 485 -23.62 -21.19 -0.54
C GLY A 485 -22.51 -21.82 0.31
N MET A 486 -21.61 -22.60 -0.27
CA MET A 486 -20.61 -23.41 0.43
C MET A 486 -19.26 -23.37 -0.27
N SER A 487 -18.19 -23.71 0.45
CA SER A 487 -16.85 -23.82 -0.15
C SER A 487 -16.77 -24.89 -1.25
N ASN A 488 -16.12 -24.52 -2.35
CA ASN A 488 -15.84 -25.39 -3.49
C ASN A 488 -14.99 -26.59 -3.06
N THR A 489 -15.36 -27.76 -3.55
CA THR A 489 -14.55 -28.97 -3.42
C THR A 489 -14.18 -29.48 -4.81
N ALA A 490 -12.93 -29.19 -5.21
CA ALA A 490 -12.40 -29.62 -6.50
C ALA A 490 -12.51 -31.16 -6.67
N LEU A 491 -12.85 -31.59 -7.89
CA LEU A 491 -12.76 -33.00 -8.27
C LEU A 491 -11.33 -33.50 -8.08
N SER A 492 -11.13 -34.58 -7.32
CA SER A 492 -9.79 -35.18 -7.27
C SER A 492 -9.46 -35.81 -8.63
N ALA A 493 -8.18 -35.85 -9.03
CA ALA A 493 -7.74 -36.52 -10.26
C ALA A 493 -8.17 -38.01 -10.34
N ALA A 494 -8.43 -38.65 -9.18
CA ALA A 494 -8.98 -39.99 -9.11
C ALA A 494 -10.49 -40.04 -9.35
N GLU A 495 -11.24 -39.01 -8.95
CA GLU A 495 -12.68 -38.84 -9.20
C GLU A 495 -12.96 -38.36 -10.63
N GLU A 496 -12.10 -37.48 -11.16
CA GLU A 496 -12.09 -37.02 -12.57
C GLU A 496 -11.86 -38.19 -13.53
N ALA A 497 -11.13 -39.22 -13.07
CA ALA A 497 -10.97 -40.50 -13.76
C ALA A 497 -12.11 -41.52 -13.51
N ARG A 498 -13.03 -41.26 -12.56
CA ARG A 498 -14.07 -42.21 -12.09
C ARG A 498 -15.51 -41.89 -12.50
N ASP A 499 -15.86 -40.69 -12.94
CA ASP A 499 -17.18 -40.38 -13.53
C ASP A 499 -16.98 -39.35 -14.67
N THR A 500 -17.65 -39.39 -15.82
CA THR A 500 -19.08 -39.06 -15.91
C THR A 500 -19.85 -39.70 -17.09
N ALA A 501 -19.23 -40.52 -17.96
CA ALA A 501 -19.95 -41.10 -19.10
C ALA A 501 -19.53 -42.53 -19.46
N LEU A 502 -20.47 -43.32 -19.98
CA LEU A 502 -20.14 -44.52 -20.75
C LEU A 502 -19.20 -44.12 -21.88
N ARG A 503 -18.11 -44.86 -22.05
CA ARG A 503 -17.18 -44.62 -23.15
C ARG A 503 -16.88 -45.90 -23.89
N LEU A 504 -17.13 -45.90 -25.19
CA LEU A 504 -16.62 -46.89 -26.11
C LEU A 504 -15.31 -46.39 -26.71
N GLU A 505 -14.29 -47.21 -26.70
CA GLU A 505 -13.03 -46.96 -27.40
C GLU A 505 -13.10 -47.46 -28.85
N ALA A 506 -12.11 -47.10 -29.66
CA ALA A 506 -12.03 -47.59 -31.03
C ALA A 506 -11.86 -49.12 -31.04
N ALA A 507 -12.71 -49.80 -31.83
CA ALA A 507 -12.61 -51.23 -32.02
C ALA A 507 -11.33 -51.59 -32.82
N TRP A 508 -10.69 -52.71 -32.48
CA TRP A 508 -9.44 -53.13 -33.10
C TRP A 508 -9.40 -54.66 -33.36
N PRO A 509 -8.91 -55.11 -34.52
CA PRO A 509 -8.52 -54.30 -35.67
C PRO A 509 -9.73 -53.62 -36.34
N ASN A 510 -9.51 -52.45 -36.95
CA ASN A 510 -10.51 -51.77 -37.78
C ASN A 510 -9.79 -51.07 -38.94
N PRO A 511 -9.95 -51.51 -40.20
CA PRO A 511 -10.83 -52.59 -40.64
C PRO A 511 -10.41 -53.98 -40.13
N SER A 512 -11.36 -54.90 -39.96
CA SER A 512 -11.10 -56.28 -39.52
C SER A 512 -11.50 -57.31 -40.57
N THR A 513 -10.65 -58.34 -40.74
CA THR A 513 -10.98 -59.55 -41.51
C THR A 513 -11.46 -60.71 -40.64
N GLY A 514 -11.52 -60.54 -39.32
CA GLY A 514 -11.86 -61.60 -38.37
C GLY A 514 -12.35 -61.04 -37.04
N ALA A 515 -11.91 -61.63 -35.94
CA ALA A 515 -12.33 -61.20 -34.61
C ALA A 515 -11.94 -59.74 -34.31
N VAL A 516 -12.83 -59.02 -33.65
CA VAL A 516 -12.72 -57.60 -33.27
C VAL A 516 -12.75 -57.51 -31.75
N LYS A 517 -11.74 -56.85 -31.18
CA LYS A 517 -11.73 -56.43 -29.78
C LYS A 517 -12.39 -55.06 -29.67
N ILE A 518 -13.33 -54.93 -28.75
CA ILE A 518 -14.04 -53.69 -28.46
C ILE A 518 -13.72 -53.34 -27.01
N ARG A 519 -13.12 -52.17 -26.78
CA ARG A 519 -12.84 -51.70 -25.43
C ARG A 519 -13.80 -50.60 -25.05
N GLY A 520 -14.02 -50.45 -23.75
CA GLY A 520 -14.79 -49.35 -23.21
C GLY A 520 -14.61 -49.23 -21.72
N ARG A 521 -15.26 -48.26 -21.11
CA ARG A 521 -15.25 -48.02 -19.67
C ARG A 521 -16.67 -47.87 -19.17
N LEU A 522 -16.98 -48.59 -18.10
CA LEU A 522 -18.25 -48.47 -17.38
C LEU A 522 -18.06 -47.56 -16.16
N PRO A 523 -18.90 -46.52 -15.98
CA PRO A 523 -18.91 -45.70 -14.77
C PRO A 523 -19.23 -46.52 -13.51
N HIS A 524 -18.85 -45.98 -12.34
CA HIS A 524 -19.14 -46.59 -11.04
C HIS A 524 -20.66 -46.77 -10.83
N GLY A 525 -21.07 -47.88 -10.22
CA GLY A 525 -22.49 -48.14 -9.91
C GLY A 525 -23.41 -48.43 -11.11
N VAL A 526 -22.91 -48.45 -12.34
CA VAL A 526 -23.73 -48.77 -13.53
C VAL A 526 -24.12 -50.25 -13.54
N GLN A 527 -25.42 -50.51 -13.48
CA GLN A 527 -26.00 -51.84 -13.64
C GLN A 527 -26.66 -52.00 -15.01
N GLY A 528 -26.66 -53.23 -15.53
CA GLY A 528 -27.42 -53.58 -16.74
C GLY A 528 -26.93 -52.93 -18.05
N ALA A 529 -25.66 -52.52 -18.13
CA ALA A 529 -25.07 -52.04 -19.38
C ALA A 529 -25.16 -53.11 -20.48
N ARG A 530 -25.37 -52.72 -21.75
CA ARG A 530 -25.45 -53.65 -22.89
C ARG A 530 -24.63 -53.13 -24.06
N LEU A 531 -23.84 -54.01 -24.67
CA LEU A 531 -23.12 -53.71 -25.91
C LEU A 531 -23.80 -54.40 -27.09
N ARG A 532 -24.30 -53.61 -28.03
CA ARG A 532 -25.04 -54.08 -29.22
C ARG A 532 -24.36 -53.65 -30.50
N ILE A 533 -24.42 -54.53 -31.49
CA ILE A 533 -23.85 -54.35 -32.82
C ILE A 533 -24.99 -54.28 -33.82
N TYR A 534 -25.01 -53.23 -34.65
CA TYR A 534 -26.03 -53.00 -35.66
C TYR A 534 -25.42 -52.92 -37.05
N ASP A 535 -26.20 -53.30 -38.07
CA ASP A 535 -25.86 -52.98 -39.45
C ASP A 535 -26.19 -51.50 -39.77
N VAL A 536 -25.78 -51.03 -40.96
CA VAL A 536 -26.05 -49.63 -41.39
C VAL A 536 -27.54 -49.29 -41.55
N ARG A 537 -28.43 -50.29 -41.55
CA ARG A 537 -29.89 -50.10 -41.59
C ARG A 537 -30.50 -50.06 -40.19
N GLY A 538 -29.69 -50.19 -39.15
CA GLY A 538 -30.12 -50.22 -37.75
C GLY A 538 -30.66 -51.58 -37.30
N ALA A 539 -30.49 -52.64 -38.09
CA ALA A 539 -30.88 -53.99 -37.67
C ALA A 539 -29.86 -54.56 -36.68
N LEU A 540 -30.34 -55.14 -35.56
CA LEU A 540 -29.48 -55.76 -34.55
C LEU A 540 -28.79 -56.99 -35.14
N VAL A 541 -27.46 -56.99 -35.15
CA VAL A 541 -26.60 -58.08 -35.63
C VAL A 541 -26.24 -59.01 -34.48
N ARG A 542 -25.81 -58.45 -33.35
CA ARG A 542 -25.43 -59.22 -32.16
C ARG A 542 -25.46 -58.37 -30.90
N GLU A 543 -25.81 -58.99 -29.77
CA GLU A 543 -25.60 -58.45 -28.43
C GLU A 543 -24.43 -59.21 -27.79
N LEU A 544 -23.45 -58.48 -27.25
CA LEU A 544 -22.33 -59.06 -26.52
C LEU A 544 -22.63 -59.02 -25.03
N ALA A 545 -22.41 -60.15 -24.36
CA ALA A 545 -22.63 -60.26 -22.92
C ALA A 545 -21.73 -59.28 -22.17
N THR A 546 -22.31 -58.59 -21.20
CA THR A 546 -21.58 -57.82 -20.19
C THR A 546 -21.56 -58.66 -18.92
N ASP A 547 -20.42 -59.24 -18.58
CA ASP A 547 -20.26 -59.97 -17.33
C ASP A 547 -20.62 -59.04 -16.16
N GLY A 548 -21.54 -59.47 -15.29
CA GLY A 548 -22.23 -58.63 -14.32
C GLY A 548 -21.35 -57.66 -13.52
N SER A 549 -21.91 -56.47 -13.25
CA SER A 549 -21.52 -55.50 -12.21
C SER A 549 -20.04 -55.44 -11.82
N ALA A 550 -19.16 -55.16 -12.78
CA ALA A 550 -17.83 -54.63 -12.51
C ALA A 550 -17.65 -53.32 -13.30
N GLU A 551 -17.49 -52.24 -12.55
CA GLU A 551 -17.07 -50.91 -12.97
C GLU A 551 -15.68 -50.91 -13.63
N GLY A 552 -15.36 -49.82 -14.33
CA GLY A 552 -14.02 -49.61 -14.90
C GLY A 552 -13.85 -50.14 -16.33
N PRO A 553 -12.59 -50.36 -16.78
CA PRO A 553 -12.28 -50.79 -18.13
C PRO A 553 -12.84 -52.18 -18.46
N ARG A 554 -13.39 -52.33 -19.67
CA ARG A 554 -13.95 -53.56 -20.21
C ARG A 554 -13.43 -53.84 -21.61
N GLU A 555 -13.26 -55.12 -21.92
CA GLU A 555 -12.95 -55.59 -23.27
C GLU A 555 -13.99 -56.66 -23.63
N TRP A 556 -14.63 -56.47 -24.78
CA TRP A 556 -15.50 -57.45 -25.43
C TRP A 556 -14.83 -57.97 -26.69
N SER A 557 -15.16 -59.21 -27.07
CA SER A 557 -14.70 -59.82 -28.31
C SER A 557 -15.89 -60.15 -29.19
N TRP A 558 -15.84 -59.69 -30.44
CA TRP A 558 -16.79 -60.07 -31.47
C TRP A 558 -16.08 -60.91 -32.54
N ASP A 559 -16.55 -62.12 -32.77
CA ASP A 559 -16.00 -63.07 -33.74
C ASP A 559 -16.34 -62.74 -35.22
N GLY A 560 -17.11 -61.68 -35.47
CA GLY A 560 -17.59 -61.33 -36.82
C GLY A 560 -18.80 -62.15 -37.28
N ASN A 561 -19.49 -62.85 -36.36
CA ASN A 561 -20.73 -63.56 -36.64
C ASN A 561 -21.94 -62.85 -36.03
N ASP A 562 -23.10 -63.01 -36.67
CA ASP A 562 -24.39 -62.57 -36.13
C ASP A 562 -24.87 -63.47 -34.96
N GLY A 563 -26.02 -63.13 -34.37
CA GLY A 563 -26.63 -63.89 -33.28
C GLY A 563 -27.03 -65.33 -33.62
N THR A 564 -27.01 -65.73 -34.90
CA THR A 564 -27.30 -67.10 -35.36
C THR A 564 -26.05 -67.91 -35.66
N GLY A 565 -24.85 -67.31 -35.51
CA GLY A 565 -23.57 -67.94 -35.78
C GLY A 565 -23.10 -67.83 -37.23
N HIS A 566 -23.80 -67.08 -38.09
CA HIS A 566 -23.37 -66.85 -39.47
C HIS A 566 -22.45 -65.64 -39.57
N ARG A 567 -21.42 -65.74 -40.41
CA ARG A 567 -20.45 -64.66 -40.63
C ARG A 567 -21.09 -63.49 -41.37
N VAL A 568 -20.86 -62.27 -40.87
CA VAL A 568 -21.45 -61.06 -41.44
C VAL A 568 -20.82 -60.68 -42.79
N SER A 569 -21.50 -59.84 -43.57
CA SER A 569 -20.98 -59.33 -44.86
C SER A 569 -19.92 -58.25 -44.68
N THR A 570 -19.09 -58.03 -45.71
CA THR A 570 -18.25 -56.83 -45.79
C THR A 570 -19.12 -55.58 -45.66
N GLY A 571 -18.77 -54.67 -44.76
CA GLY A 571 -19.57 -53.48 -44.48
C GLY A 571 -19.25 -52.82 -43.14
N MET A 572 -19.84 -51.65 -42.91
CA MET A 572 -19.74 -50.92 -41.65
C MET A 572 -20.78 -51.43 -40.65
N TYR A 573 -20.36 -51.60 -39.40
CA TYR A 573 -21.22 -51.99 -38.29
C TYR A 573 -21.10 -50.95 -37.17
N LEU A 574 -22.22 -50.60 -36.56
CA LEU A 574 -22.31 -49.63 -35.48
C LEU A 574 -22.31 -50.35 -34.14
N LEU A 575 -21.46 -49.91 -33.23
CA LEU A 575 -21.34 -50.39 -31.87
C LEU A 575 -22.07 -49.41 -30.96
N ARG A 576 -22.94 -49.91 -30.09
CA ARG A 576 -23.72 -49.10 -29.14
C ARG A 576 -23.60 -49.72 -27.75
N LEU A 577 -22.96 -49.01 -26.85
CA LEU A 577 -22.92 -49.31 -25.42
C LEU A 577 -23.95 -48.45 -24.72
N GLU A 578 -24.90 -49.05 -24.01
CA GLU A 578 -26.00 -48.33 -23.38
C GLU A 578 -26.30 -48.81 -21.96
N SER A 579 -26.73 -47.88 -21.11
CA SER A 579 -27.19 -48.14 -19.74
C SER A 579 -28.20 -47.08 -19.31
N ALA A 580 -28.69 -47.15 -18.07
CA ALA A 580 -29.52 -46.09 -17.49
C ALA A 580 -28.81 -44.71 -17.43
N ARG A 581 -27.47 -44.67 -17.50
CA ARG A 581 -26.68 -43.42 -17.50
C ARG A 581 -26.38 -42.86 -18.90
N GLY A 582 -26.89 -43.47 -19.97
CA GLY A 582 -26.76 -42.93 -21.32
C GLY A 582 -26.28 -43.94 -22.36
N ILE A 583 -25.75 -43.42 -23.47
CA ILE A 583 -25.35 -44.21 -24.65
C ILE A 583 -23.99 -43.71 -25.14
N SER A 584 -23.07 -44.63 -25.46
CA SER A 584 -21.82 -44.38 -26.19
C SER A 584 -21.79 -45.19 -27.48
N GLN A 585 -21.33 -44.58 -28.56
CA GLN A 585 -21.30 -45.21 -29.88
C GLN A 585 -19.89 -45.36 -30.44
N GLY A 586 -19.72 -46.34 -31.32
CA GLY A 586 -18.51 -46.55 -32.11
C GLY A 586 -18.84 -47.27 -33.42
N ARG A 587 -17.83 -47.56 -34.23
CA ARG A 587 -18.02 -48.26 -35.51
C ARG A 587 -16.84 -49.17 -35.81
N VAL A 588 -17.11 -50.21 -36.59
CA VAL A 588 -16.10 -51.11 -37.14
C VAL A 588 -16.41 -51.45 -38.60
N LEU A 589 -15.38 -51.49 -39.44
CA LEU A 589 -15.47 -51.96 -40.82
C LEU A 589 -15.05 -53.43 -40.87
N MET A 590 -15.97 -54.31 -41.27
CA MET A 590 -15.65 -55.71 -41.56
C MET A 590 -15.30 -55.85 -43.04
N VAL A 591 -14.19 -56.53 -43.32
CA VAL A 591 -13.69 -56.81 -44.68
C VAL A 591 -13.56 -58.32 -44.83
N ARG A 592 -13.99 -58.84 -45.97
CA ARG A 592 -13.81 -60.26 -46.29
C ARG A 592 -12.44 -60.54 -46.86
#